data_AF-A0A2H4T2F8-F1
#
_entry.id   AF-A0A2H4T2F8-F1
#
_cell.length_a   1.000
_cell.length_b   1.000
_cell.length_c   1.000
_cell.angle_alpha   90.00
_cell.angle_beta   90.00
_cell.angle_gamma   90.00
#
_symmetry.space_group_name_H-M   'P 1'
#
loop_
_entity.id
_entity.type
_entity.pdbx_description
1 polymer ?
#
loop_
_entity_poly.entity_id
_entity_poly.type
_entity_poly.pdbx_seq_one_letter_code
_entity_poly.pdbx_strand_id
1 'polypeptide(L)'
;MFFILVLFRCVFLYIIFFCLLCRWCFLCFCDCSFIFFYLFVCFFLFFVMFLFFNLWFIFLYCCDCFCIDFCGFVFLRFCIFYVLFCLILLYRVCFVLCCFFFLFVLVFSLFFLSNSLLLFERELYDLFGLIFYGNDCLHRFYCDWFFVGFVFLKCYPVYGLFVLNFCMLVEEVLIYISSLFLLISFNFLCRY
;
A
#
# COMPACT_ATOMS: atom_id res chain seq x y z
N MET A 1 -36.96 -1.43 0.12
CA MET A 1 -36.09 -1.32 -1.09
C MET A 1 -34.62 -1.54 -0.77
N PHE A 2 -34.05 -0.84 0.24
CA PHE A 2 -32.64 -0.99 0.64
C PHE A 2 -32.24 -2.43 0.98
N PHE A 3 -33.08 -3.15 1.74
CA PHE A 3 -32.83 -4.54 2.15
C PHE A 3 -32.79 -5.54 0.99
N ILE A 4 -33.61 -5.33 -0.04
CA ILE A 4 -33.66 -6.19 -1.24
C ILE A 4 -32.43 -5.96 -2.12
N LEU A 5 -31.97 -4.71 -2.23
CA LEU A 5 -30.72 -4.37 -2.91
C LEU A 5 -29.51 -4.99 -2.21
N VAL A 6 -29.48 -4.99 -0.87
CA VAL A 6 -28.43 -5.64 -0.09
C VAL A 6 -28.45 -7.16 -0.31
N LEU A 7 -29.63 -7.80 -0.26
CA LEU A 7 -29.77 -9.24 -0.52
C LEU A 7 -29.32 -9.62 -1.94
N PHE A 8 -29.72 -8.85 -2.94
CA PHE A 8 -29.32 -9.10 -4.33
C PHE A 8 -27.81 -8.93 -4.52
N ARG A 9 -27.19 -7.93 -3.87
CA ARG A 9 -25.74 -7.75 -3.85
C ARG A 9 -25.03 -8.94 -3.20
N CYS A 10 -25.48 -9.37 -2.01
CA CYS A 10 -24.91 -10.52 -1.31
C CYS A 10 -25.02 -11.80 -2.13
N VAL A 11 -26.17 -12.06 -2.78
CA VAL A 11 -26.36 -13.25 -3.62
C VAL A 11 -25.50 -13.19 -4.88
N PHE A 12 -25.44 -12.05 -5.57
CA PHE A 12 -24.59 -11.85 -6.74
C PHE A 12 -23.09 -12.02 -6.42
N LEU A 13 -22.67 -11.52 -5.26
CA LEU A 13 -21.31 -11.70 -4.74
C LEU A 13 -21.03 -13.14 -4.33
N TYR A 14 -22.02 -13.85 -3.78
CA TYR A 14 -21.89 -15.26 -3.47
C TYR A 14 -21.74 -16.12 -4.73
N ILE A 15 -22.41 -15.73 -5.82
CA ILE A 15 -22.26 -16.37 -7.14
C ILE A 15 -20.89 -16.07 -7.74
N ILE A 16 -20.43 -14.82 -7.67
CA ILE A 16 -19.07 -14.42 -8.06
C ILE A 16 -18.02 -15.19 -7.24
N PHE A 17 -18.23 -15.32 -5.93
CA PHE A 17 -17.40 -16.09 -5.02
C PHE A 17 -17.33 -17.56 -5.44
N PHE A 18 -18.48 -18.20 -5.73
CA PHE A 18 -18.53 -19.59 -6.20
C PHE A 18 -17.82 -19.78 -7.55
N CYS A 19 -17.88 -18.80 -8.44
CA CYS A 19 -17.16 -18.81 -9.72
C CYS A 19 -15.64 -18.58 -9.57
N LEU A 20 -15.21 -17.80 -8.56
CA LEU A 20 -13.80 -17.41 -8.34
C LEU A 20 -13.03 -18.36 -7.38
N LEU A 21 -13.77 -19.13 -6.57
CA LEU A 21 -13.28 -19.96 -5.46
C LEU A 21 -12.30 -21.07 -5.84
N CYS A 22 -12.20 -21.45 -7.11
CA CYS A 22 -11.50 -22.70 -7.43
C CYS A 22 -9.98 -22.59 -7.58
N ARG A 23 -9.34 -21.40 -7.45
CA ARG A 23 -7.85 -21.35 -7.55
C ARG A 23 -7.13 -20.11 -6.99
N TRP A 24 -7.76 -18.93 -6.99
CA TRP A 24 -7.01 -17.65 -6.93
C TRP A 24 -7.27 -16.85 -5.65
N CYS A 25 -8.48 -16.93 -5.08
CA CYS A 25 -8.88 -16.24 -3.85
C CYS A 25 -8.84 -17.17 -2.64
N PHE A 26 -8.25 -16.72 -1.53
CA PHE A 26 -8.13 -17.50 -0.29
C PHE A 26 -9.29 -17.28 0.66
N LEU A 27 -9.74 -16.04 0.76
CA LEU A 27 -10.79 -15.66 1.69
C LEU A 27 -11.55 -14.46 1.13
N CYS A 28 -12.87 -14.44 1.30
CA CYS A 28 -13.69 -13.30 0.95
C CYS A 28 -14.52 -12.92 2.16
N PHE A 29 -14.52 -11.64 2.51
CA PHE A 29 -15.28 -11.11 3.63
C PHE A 29 -16.17 -9.98 3.12
N CYS A 30 -17.46 -10.02 3.47
CA CYS A 30 -18.43 -9.02 3.03
C CYS A 30 -19.03 -8.32 4.26
N ASP A 31 -18.80 -7.02 4.34
CA ASP A 31 -19.46 -6.12 5.28
C ASP A 31 -20.68 -5.45 4.63
N CYS A 32 -21.36 -4.55 5.36
CA CYS A 32 -22.49 -3.80 4.81
C CYS A 32 -22.11 -2.90 3.63
N SER A 33 -20.85 -2.45 3.54
CA SER A 33 -20.38 -1.48 2.53
C SER A 33 -19.07 -1.85 1.81
N PHE A 34 -18.36 -2.88 2.28
CA PHE A 34 -17.08 -3.31 1.73
C PHE A 34 -17.06 -4.82 1.46
N ILE A 35 -16.43 -5.19 0.35
CA ILE A 35 -16.08 -6.58 0.06
C ILE A 35 -14.58 -6.64 0.05
N PHE A 36 -14.02 -7.48 0.90
CA PHE A 36 -12.61 -7.76 0.94
C PHE A 36 -12.34 -9.09 0.23
N PHE A 37 -11.46 -9.05 -0.76
CA PHE A 37 -10.94 -10.22 -1.45
C PHE A 37 -9.48 -10.41 -1.05
N TYR A 38 -9.19 -11.48 -0.32
CA TYR A 38 -7.84 -11.84 0.08
C TYR A 38 -7.19 -12.71 -1.00
N LEU A 39 -6.10 -12.22 -1.57
CA LEU A 39 -5.41 -12.79 -2.72
C LEU A 39 -3.90 -12.90 -2.41
N PHE A 40 -3.25 -13.92 -2.97
CA PHE A 40 -1.79 -13.90 -3.07
C PHE A 40 -1.33 -13.05 -4.24
N VAL A 41 -0.17 -12.40 -4.09
CA VAL A 41 0.42 -11.51 -5.10
C VAL A 41 0.55 -12.17 -6.47
N CYS A 42 0.94 -13.46 -6.53
CA CYS A 42 1.11 -14.19 -7.78
C CYS A 42 -0.17 -14.27 -8.64
N PHE A 43 -1.33 -14.21 -7.98
CA PHE A 43 -2.64 -14.36 -8.62
C PHE A 43 -3.34 -13.03 -8.89
N PHE A 44 -2.75 -11.92 -8.43
CA PHE A 44 -3.38 -10.62 -8.46
C PHE A 44 -3.72 -10.14 -9.86
N LEU A 45 -2.75 -10.16 -10.78
CA LEU A 45 -2.93 -9.63 -12.13
C LEU A 45 -4.04 -10.36 -12.89
N PHE A 46 -4.07 -11.70 -12.81
CA PHE A 46 -5.12 -12.49 -13.46
C PHE A 46 -6.50 -12.19 -12.91
N PHE A 47 -6.62 -12.06 -11.59
CA PHE A 47 -7.88 -11.76 -10.94
C PHE A 47 -8.43 -10.39 -11.33
N VAL A 48 -7.53 -9.41 -11.42
CA VAL A 48 -7.89 -8.06 -11.84
C VAL A 48 -8.30 -8.06 -13.31
N MET A 49 -7.54 -8.70 -14.21
CA MET A 49 -7.94 -8.85 -15.61
C MET A 49 -9.33 -9.51 -15.74
N PHE A 50 -9.61 -10.55 -14.97
CA PHE A 50 -10.93 -11.20 -14.96
C PHE A 50 -12.06 -10.25 -14.56
N LEU A 51 -11.85 -9.41 -13.54
CA LEU A 51 -12.82 -8.38 -13.16
C LEU A 51 -13.07 -7.39 -14.30
N PHE A 52 -12.03 -6.97 -15.02
CA PHE A 52 -12.19 -6.04 -16.15
C PHE A 52 -12.96 -6.64 -17.32
N PHE A 53 -12.82 -7.94 -17.59
CA PHE A 53 -13.61 -8.60 -18.63
C PHE A 53 -15.09 -8.76 -18.25
N ASN A 54 -15.44 -8.67 -16.97
CA ASN A 54 -16.83 -8.73 -16.54
C ASN A 54 -17.53 -7.38 -16.76
N LEU A 55 -18.59 -7.39 -17.58
CA LEU A 55 -19.39 -6.22 -17.92
C LEU A 55 -19.89 -5.41 -16.70
N TRP A 56 -20.09 -6.09 -15.58
CA TRP A 56 -20.60 -5.51 -14.33
C TRP A 56 -19.57 -4.65 -13.59
N PHE A 57 -18.27 -4.87 -13.86
CA PHE A 57 -17.15 -4.21 -13.19
C PHE A 57 -16.36 -3.28 -14.11
N ILE A 58 -16.88 -2.97 -15.30
CA ILE A 58 -16.24 -2.06 -16.26
C ILE A 58 -15.98 -0.67 -15.66
N PHE A 59 -16.87 -0.19 -14.78
CA PHE A 59 -16.74 1.12 -14.14
C PHE A 59 -16.17 1.01 -12.72
N LEU A 60 -14.92 0.52 -12.63
CA LEU A 60 -14.13 0.54 -11.40
C LEU A 60 -13.25 1.79 -11.38
N TYR A 61 -13.38 2.58 -10.32
CA TYR A 61 -12.50 3.70 -10.02
C TYR A 61 -11.57 3.33 -8.85
N CYS A 62 -10.26 3.56 -8.99
CA CYS A 62 -9.33 3.37 -7.88
C CYS A 62 -9.43 4.57 -6.92
N CYS A 63 -9.96 4.33 -5.73
CA CYS A 63 -10.04 5.32 -4.67
C CYS A 63 -8.68 5.52 -4.03
N ASP A 64 -8.12 4.45 -3.46
CA ASP A 64 -6.88 4.51 -2.68
C ASP A 64 -6.09 3.20 -2.83
N CYS A 65 -4.77 3.27 -2.66
CA CYS A 65 -3.94 2.09 -2.39
C CYS A 65 -2.99 2.37 -1.23
N PHE A 66 -2.99 1.51 -0.23
CA PHE A 66 -2.15 1.66 0.96
C PHE A 66 -1.60 0.32 1.42
N CYS A 67 -0.54 0.35 2.23
CA CYS A 67 0.09 -0.84 2.77
C CYS A 67 0.11 -0.80 4.29
N ILE A 68 0.03 -1.99 4.90
CA ILE A 68 0.18 -2.22 6.32
C ILE A 68 1.36 -3.17 6.54
N ASP A 69 2.33 -2.73 7.35
CA ASP A 69 3.43 -3.56 7.85
C ASP A 69 2.99 -4.28 9.13
N PHE A 70 2.95 -5.61 9.12
CA PHE A 70 2.70 -6.48 10.27
C PHE A 70 4.01 -7.11 10.76
N CYS A 71 4.65 -6.49 11.77
CA CYS A 71 5.86 -7.04 12.39
C CYS A 71 5.69 -8.38 13.12
N GLY A 72 4.45 -8.83 13.39
CA GLY A 72 4.19 -10.06 14.14
C GLY A 72 4.25 -11.35 13.30
N PHE A 73 4.15 -11.24 11.96
CA PHE A 73 4.13 -12.41 11.07
C PHE A 73 5.45 -12.53 10.31
N VAL A 74 6.19 -13.62 10.55
CA VAL A 74 7.49 -13.87 9.90
C VAL A 74 7.35 -14.00 8.38
N PHE A 75 6.27 -14.61 7.91
CA PHE A 75 6.10 -14.93 6.49
C PHE A 75 5.28 -13.88 5.72
N LEU A 76 4.44 -13.09 6.39
CA LEU A 76 3.45 -12.19 5.79
C LEU A 76 3.57 -10.80 6.41
N ARG A 77 4.69 -10.12 6.13
CA ARG A 77 4.99 -8.82 6.72
C ARG A 77 4.16 -7.70 6.08
N PHE A 78 4.03 -7.67 4.76
CA PHE A 78 3.33 -6.58 4.07
C PHE A 78 1.99 -7.04 3.53
N CYS A 79 0.95 -6.27 3.84
CA CYS A 79 -0.37 -6.39 3.23
C CYS A 79 -0.68 -5.12 2.45
N ILE A 80 -0.95 -5.26 1.16
CA ILE A 80 -1.31 -4.13 0.29
C ILE A 80 -2.81 -4.15 0.07
N PHE A 81 -3.45 -3.01 0.24
CA PHE A 81 -4.88 -2.82 0.07
C PHE A 81 -5.12 -1.95 -1.16
N TYR A 82 -5.87 -2.46 -2.12
CA TYR A 82 -6.40 -1.68 -3.25
C TYR A 82 -7.88 -1.45 -3.00
N VAL A 83 -8.28 -0.20 -2.83
CA VAL A 83 -9.69 0.17 -2.62
C VAL A 83 -10.23 0.71 -3.94
N LEU A 84 -11.12 -0.07 -4.55
CA LEU A 84 -11.80 0.27 -5.79
C LEU A 84 -13.28 0.50 -5.52
N PHE A 85 -13.86 1.47 -6.21
CA PHE A 85 -15.28 1.76 -6.15
C PHE A 85 -15.93 1.40 -7.48
N CYS A 86 -16.95 0.56 -7.44
CA CYS A 86 -17.76 0.25 -8.61
C CYS A 86 -18.95 1.21 -8.69
N LEU A 87 -19.02 1.98 -9.78
CA LEU A 87 -20.06 2.99 -9.99
C LEU A 87 -21.45 2.37 -10.23
N ILE A 88 -21.51 1.23 -10.93
CA ILE A 88 -22.78 0.54 -11.27
C ILE A 88 -23.41 -0.06 -10.01
N LEU A 89 -22.61 -0.80 -9.25
CA LEU A 89 -23.05 -1.52 -8.07
C LEU A 89 -23.14 -0.61 -6.84
N LEU A 90 -22.59 0.61 -6.90
CA LEU A 90 -22.46 1.56 -5.80
C LEU A 90 -21.89 0.89 -4.55
N TYR A 91 -20.79 0.17 -4.75
CA TYR A 91 -20.20 -0.68 -3.73
C TYR A 91 -18.67 -0.65 -3.83
N ARG A 92 -17.99 -0.73 -2.68
CA ARG A 92 -16.53 -0.68 -2.59
C ARG A 92 -15.96 -2.10 -2.55
N VAL A 93 -15.07 -2.38 -3.49
CA VAL A 93 -14.34 -3.64 -3.57
C VAL A 93 -12.92 -3.37 -3.13
N CYS A 94 -12.44 -4.13 -2.15
CA CYS A 94 -11.11 -4.03 -1.62
C CYS A 94 -10.32 -5.31 -1.91
N PHE A 95 -9.18 -5.19 -2.60
CA PHE A 95 -8.24 -6.30 -2.75
C PHE A 95 -7.17 -6.21 -1.67
N VAL A 96 -7.07 -7.27 -0.88
CA VAL A 96 -6.03 -7.43 0.14
C VAL A 96 -5.00 -8.41 -0.39
N LEU A 97 -3.81 -7.90 -0.69
CA LEU A 97 -2.68 -8.67 -1.16
C LEU A 97 -1.75 -9.01 -0.03
N CYS A 98 -1.72 -10.30 0.27
CA CYS A 98 -0.81 -10.90 1.22
C CYS A 98 0.54 -11.16 0.54
N CYS A 99 1.56 -10.38 0.88
CA CYS A 99 2.88 -10.49 0.27
C CYS A 99 3.79 -11.35 1.15
N PHE A 100 4.32 -12.45 0.58
CA PHE A 100 5.32 -13.26 1.28
C PHE A 100 6.65 -12.52 1.39
N PHE A 101 7.29 -12.61 2.56
CA PHE A 101 8.58 -11.99 2.80
C PHE A 101 9.70 -12.70 2.03
N PHE A 102 10.17 -12.07 0.95
CA PHE A 102 11.55 -12.16 0.48
C PHE A 102 12.05 -10.71 0.32
N LEU A 103 13.37 -10.47 0.41
CA LEU A 103 14.03 -9.17 0.63
C LEU A 103 13.42 -7.94 -0.06
N PHE A 104 12.74 -8.11 -1.20
CA PHE A 104 11.87 -7.11 -1.80
C PHE A 104 10.55 -7.74 -2.22
N VAL A 105 9.44 -7.08 -1.85
CA VAL A 105 8.12 -7.48 -2.30
C VAL A 105 7.91 -6.96 -3.72
N LEU A 106 7.86 -7.88 -4.67
CA LEU A 106 7.64 -7.62 -6.09
C LEU A 106 6.16 -7.85 -6.40
N VAL A 107 5.48 -6.80 -6.86
CA VAL A 107 4.05 -6.82 -7.22
C VAL A 107 3.91 -6.35 -8.67
N PHE A 108 2.97 -6.91 -9.42
CA PHE A 108 2.67 -6.38 -10.75
C PHE A 108 1.91 -5.05 -10.62
N SER A 109 2.39 -4.03 -11.34
CA SER A 109 1.71 -2.75 -11.45
C SER A 109 0.33 -2.93 -12.08
N LEU A 110 -0.63 -2.12 -11.64
CA LEU A 110 -1.95 -2.00 -12.22
C LEU A 110 -2.18 -0.64 -12.91
N PHE A 111 -1.10 0.08 -13.21
CA PHE A 111 -1.15 1.40 -13.82
C PHE A 111 -2.07 1.47 -15.06
N PHE A 112 -2.10 0.42 -15.87
CA PHE A 112 -2.95 0.33 -17.06
C PHE A 112 -4.46 0.46 -16.80
N LEU A 113 -4.92 0.31 -15.55
CA LEU A 113 -6.33 0.47 -15.17
C LEU A 113 -6.71 1.92 -14.94
N SER A 114 -5.84 2.68 -14.27
CA SER A 114 -6.11 4.07 -13.92
C SER A 114 -4.82 4.81 -13.62
N ASN A 115 -4.71 6.06 -14.09
CA ASN A 115 -3.55 6.89 -13.81
C ASN A 115 -3.35 7.18 -12.31
N SER A 116 -4.39 7.11 -11.48
CA SER A 116 -4.24 7.31 -10.03
C SER A 116 -3.38 6.23 -9.38
N LEU A 117 -3.44 4.99 -9.87
CA LEU A 117 -2.59 3.89 -9.42
C LEU A 117 -1.11 4.17 -9.62
N LEU A 118 -0.73 4.93 -10.66
CA LEU A 118 0.67 5.34 -10.87
C LEU A 118 1.22 6.07 -9.65
N LEU A 119 0.45 7.03 -9.13
CA LEU A 119 0.86 7.83 -7.97
C LEU A 119 0.82 7.00 -6.69
N PHE A 120 -0.22 6.19 -6.50
CA PHE A 120 -0.32 5.36 -5.29
C PHE A 120 0.77 4.28 -5.21
N GLU A 121 1.14 3.68 -6.33
CA GLU A 121 2.26 2.72 -6.37
C GLU A 121 3.60 3.40 -6.04
N ARG A 122 3.79 4.66 -6.47
CA ARG A 122 4.98 5.45 -6.13
C ARG A 122 5.01 5.84 -4.65
N GLU A 123 3.86 6.18 -4.09
CA GLU A 123 3.71 6.41 -2.65
C GLU A 123 4.10 5.17 -1.84
N LEU A 124 3.59 4.00 -2.23
CA LEU A 124 3.91 2.72 -1.60
C LEU A 124 5.39 2.35 -1.73
N TYR A 125 6.01 2.64 -2.87
CA TYR A 125 7.44 2.47 -3.06
C TYR A 125 8.24 3.37 -2.10
N ASP A 126 7.89 4.64 -1.98
CA ASP A 126 8.63 5.60 -1.16
C ASP A 126 8.48 5.37 0.35
N LEU A 127 7.30 4.93 0.80
CA LEU A 127 7.01 4.77 2.22
C LEU A 127 7.38 3.38 2.77
N PHE A 128 7.28 2.34 1.96
CA PHE A 128 7.48 0.94 2.37
C PHE A 128 8.56 0.18 1.57
N GLY A 129 8.98 0.70 0.43
CA GLY A 129 9.96 0.01 -0.44
C GLY A 129 9.37 -1.10 -1.30
N LEU A 130 8.06 -1.07 -1.54
CA LEU A 130 7.36 -2.04 -2.39
C LEU A 130 7.69 -1.77 -3.86
N ILE A 131 8.14 -2.79 -4.59
CA ILE A 131 8.56 -2.65 -5.98
C ILE A 131 7.43 -3.12 -6.90
N PHE A 132 6.93 -2.20 -7.73
CA PHE A 132 5.89 -2.51 -8.71
C PHE A 132 6.50 -2.73 -10.10
N TYR A 133 6.40 -3.95 -10.61
CA TYR A 133 6.88 -4.33 -11.93
C TYR A 133 5.90 -3.84 -13.01
N GLY A 134 6.42 -3.12 -14.01
CA GLY A 134 5.62 -2.53 -15.09
C GLY A 134 5.18 -1.08 -14.85
N ASN A 135 5.62 -0.46 -13.74
CA ASN A 135 5.47 0.97 -13.53
C ASN A 135 6.73 1.70 -14.05
N ASP A 136 6.58 2.50 -15.10
CA ASP A 136 7.69 3.17 -15.78
C ASP A 136 8.30 4.33 -14.98
N CYS A 137 7.62 4.80 -13.92
CA CYS A 137 8.04 5.97 -13.13
C CYS A 137 8.12 5.66 -11.64
N LEU A 138 8.70 4.50 -11.27
CA LEU A 138 8.89 4.14 -9.87
C LEU A 138 10.07 4.91 -9.25
N HIS A 139 9.77 6.03 -8.61
CA HIS A 139 10.74 6.81 -7.85
C HIS A 139 10.07 7.47 -6.64
N ARG A 140 10.89 7.99 -5.73
CA ARG A 140 10.41 8.64 -4.49
C ARG A 140 9.51 9.84 -4.78
N PHE A 141 8.53 10.07 -3.92
CA PHE A 141 7.49 11.08 -4.13
C PHE A 141 7.36 12.06 -2.98
N TYR A 142 7.44 11.58 -1.74
CA TYR A 142 7.32 12.37 -0.51
C TYR A 142 8.68 12.63 0.16
N CYS A 143 9.57 11.64 0.18
CA CYS A 143 10.84 11.74 0.88
C CYS A 143 11.87 12.53 0.07
N ASP A 144 12.80 13.18 0.77
CA ASP A 144 13.93 13.86 0.15
C ASP A 144 14.77 12.91 -0.72
N TRP A 145 15.39 13.47 -1.75
CA TRP A 145 16.22 12.73 -2.71
C TRP A 145 17.33 11.91 -2.04
N PHE A 146 17.94 12.45 -0.97
CA PHE A 146 19.02 11.81 -0.23
C PHE A 146 18.57 11.03 1.00
N PHE A 147 17.25 10.88 1.22
CA PHE A 147 16.73 10.15 2.36
C PHE A 147 17.20 8.67 2.33
N VAL A 148 17.37 8.02 3.48
CA VAL A 148 17.83 6.63 3.53
C VAL A 148 16.84 5.82 4.36
N GLY A 149 16.34 4.74 3.75
CA GLY A 149 15.33 3.88 4.34
C GLY A 149 13.91 4.23 3.86
N PHE A 150 12.93 3.67 4.56
CA PHE A 150 11.50 3.80 4.28
C PHE A 150 10.78 4.14 5.59
N VAL A 151 10.09 5.29 5.62
CA VAL A 151 9.62 5.92 6.86
C VAL A 151 8.58 5.08 7.60
N PHE A 152 7.68 4.42 6.87
CA PHE A 152 6.55 3.69 7.46
C PHE A 152 6.86 2.24 7.83
N LEU A 153 8.10 1.79 7.61
CA LEU A 153 8.54 0.54 8.21
C LEU A 153 8.54 0.69 9.72
N LYS A 154 7.90 -0.25 10.42
CA LYS A 154 7.83 -0.25 11.89
C LYS A 154 9.20 -0.38 12.57
N CYS A 155 10.24 -0.78 11.83
CA CYS A 155 11.62 -0.82 12.30
C CYS A 155 12.33 0.54 12.18
N TYR A 156 11.74 1.51 11.47
CA TYR A 156 12.33 2.83 11.24
C TYR A 156 12.15 3.73 12.48
N PRO A 157 13.19 4.46 12.92
CA PRO A 157 13.09 5.32 14.08
C PRO A 157 12.19 6.54 13.81
N VAL A 158 11.38 6.92 14.80
CA VAL A 158 10.45 8.06 14.70
C VAL A 158 11.15 9.37 14.34
N TYR A 159 12.34 9.61 14.90
CA TYR A 159 13.14 10.82 14.64
C TYR A 159 14.05 10.71 13.42
N GLY A 160 13.99 9.60 12.68
CA GLY A 160 14.89 9.35 11.56
C GLY A 160 16.34 9.05 11.97
N LEU A 161 17.14 8.73 10.96
CA LEU A 161 18.56 8.41 11.12
C LEU A 161 19.46 9.64 11.07
N PHE A 162 18.99 10.71 10.43
CA PHE A 162 19.76 11.92 10.16
C PHE A 162 18.97 13.16 10.54
N VAL A 163 19.68 14.20 10.97
CA VAL A 163 19.14 15.51 11.31
C VAL A 163 19.94 16.57 10.55
N LEU A 164 19.22 17.53 9.99
CA LEU A 164 19.80 18.68 9.29
C LEU A 164 19.92 19.85 10.28
N ASN A 165 21.10 20.43 10.39
CA ASN A 165 21.33 21.65 11.16
C ASN A 165 22.10 22.67 10.33
N PHE A 166 21.69 23.93 10.41
CA PHE A 166 22.42 25.03 9.79
C PHE A 166 23.61 25.44 10.66
N CYS A 167 24.82 25.46 10.08
CA CYS A 167 26.02 25.88 10.76
C CYS A 167 26.37 27.33 10.39
N MET A 168 26.24 28.26 11.33
CA MET A 168 26.56 29.68 11.11
C MET A 168 28.03 29.95 10.72
N LEU A 169 28.96 29.05 11.09
CA LEU A 169 30.38 29.22 10.81
C LEU A 169 30.76 28.90 9.36
N VAL A 170 30.03 27.96 8.75
CA VAL A 170 30.28 27.49 7.38
C VAL A 170 29.24 28.06 6.41
N GLU A 171 28.16 28.65 6.93
CA GLU A 171 27.00 29.13 6.16
C GLU A 171 26.33 28.03 5.31
N GLU A 172 26.44 26.78 5.74
CA GLU A 172 25.92 25.60 5.05
C GLU A 172 25.06 24.72 5.97
N VAL A 173 24.21 23.90 5.36
CA VAL A 173 23.42 22.87 6.05
C VAL A 173 24.26 21.62 6.21
N LEU A 174 24.52 21.23 7.46
CA LEU A 174 25.27 20.02 7.80
C LEU A 174 24.32 18.89 8.19
N ILE A 175 24.66 17.67 7.78
CA ILE A 175 23.91 16.44 8.07
C ILE A 175 24.59 15.72 9.23
N TYR A 176 23.87 15.53 10.33
CA TYR A 176 24.33 14.80 11.50
C TYR A 176 23.55 13.50 11.68
N ILE A 177 24.19 12.47 12.23
CA ILE A 177 23.48 11.25 12.67
C ILE A 177 22.66 11.59 13.91
N SER A 178 21.40 11.16 13.95
CA SER A 178 20.43 11.54 15.00
C SER A 178 20.88 11.16 16.42
N SER A 179 21.49 9.99 16.60
CA SER A 179 22.05 9.55 17.88
C SER A 179 23.16 10.49 18.39
N LEU A 180 23.95 11.03 17.47
CA LEU A 180 25.10 11.90 17.76
C LEU A 180 24.64 13.33 18.09
N PHE A 181 23.58 13.82 17.43
CA PHE A 181 22.96 15.11 17.73
C PHE A 181 22.32 15.17 19.13
N LEU A 182 21.61 14.12 19.55
CA LEU A 182 21.06 14.05 20.91
C LEU A 182 22.17 14.15 21.95
N LEU A 183 23.29 13.46 21.75
CA LEU A 183 24.42 13.46 22.67
C LEU A 183 25.11 14.84 22.78
N ILE A 184 25.18 15.58 21.67
CA ILE A 184 25.72 16.95 21.63
C ILE A 184 24.78 17.91 22.39
N SER A 185 23.47 17.85 22.11
CA SER A 185 22.49 18.75 22.74
C SER A 185 22.35 18.51 24.25
N PHE A 186 22.38 17.26 24.72
CA PHE A 186 22.40 16.95 26.17
C PHE A 186 23.63 17.53 26.87
N ASN A 187 24.81 17.45 26.26
CA ASN A 187 26.04 18.01 26.86
C ASN A 187 26.03 19.55 26.94
N PHE A 188 25.29 20.23 26.05
CA PHE A 188 25.12 21.69 26.13
C PHE A 188 24.05 22.11 27.14
N LEU A 189 22.98 21.33 27.32
CA LEU A 189 21.93 21.61 28.30
C LEU A 189 22.34 21.31 29.75
N CYS A 190 23.15 20.26 29.98
CA CYS A 190 23.65 19.93 31.32
C CYS A 190 24.81 20.82 31.81
N ARG A 191 25.21 21.82 31.03
CA ARG A 191 26.25 22.80 31.40
C ARG A 191 25.70 24.12 31.95
N TYR A 192 24.39 24.21 32.17
CA TYR A 192 23.74 25.33 32.87
C TYR A 192 23.04 24.86 34.14
#